data_AF-A0A4V2E1Z4-F1
#
_entry.id   AF-A0A4V2E1Z4-F1
#
_cell.length_a   1.000
_cell.length_b   1.000
_cell.length_c   1.000
_cell.angle_alpha   90.00
_cell.angle_beta   90.00
_cell.angle_gamma   90.00
#
_symmetry.space_group_name_H-M   'P 1'
#
loop_
_entity.id
_entity.type
_entity.pdbx_description
1 polymer ?
#
loop_
_entity_poly.entity_id
_entity_poly.type
_entity_poly.pdbx_seq_one_letter_code
_entity_poly.pdbx_strand_id
1 'polypeptide(L)'
;MADQPTGLPIQESLINDSQTLAQELQISWSRLVTLALQDFIRRYRKRPDLVAEINAAYADELDEDETRLIQAMRTSHRHLVEGEW
;
A
#
# COMPACT_ATOMS: atom_id res chain seq x y z
N MET A 1 20.50 10.88 -18.15
CA MET A 1 19.21 11.45 -18.59
C MET A 1 19.19 12.89 -18.15
N ALA A 2 18.77 13.83 -18.99
CA ALA A 2 18.89 15.26 -18.69
C ALA A 2 17.94 15.67 -17.56
N ASP A 3 18.48 16.24 -16.49
CA ASP A 3 17.70 16.88 -15.42
C ASP A 3 17.14 18.20 -15.96
N GLN A 4 15.94 18.15 -16.55
CA GLN A 4 15.26 19.35 -17.01
C GLN A 4 14.52 19.99 -15.83
N PRO A 5 14.88 21.22 -15.42
CA PRO A 5 14.20 21.91 -14.33
C PRO A 5 12.76 22.18 -14.75
N THR A 6 11.81 21.57 -14.04
CA THR A 6 10.38 21.79 -14.22
C THR A 6 9.89 22.67 -13.09
N GLY A 7 9.38 23.86 -13.40
CA GLY A 7 8.72 24.71 -12.41
C GLY A 7 7.36 24.12 -12.06
N LEU A 8 7.19 23.64 -10.83
CA LEU A 8 5.93 23.12 -10.32
C LEU A 8 5.39 24.07 -9.25
N PRO A 9 4.09 24.41 -9.28
CA PRO A 9 3.47 25.12 -8.16
C PRO A 9 3.42 24.17 -6.96
N ILE A 10 4.21 24.48 -5.94
CA ILE A 10 4.29 23.73 -4.67
C ILE A 10 4.04 24.72 -3.54
N GLN A 11 3.29 24.29 -2.52
CA GLN A 11 3.02 25.09 -1.33
C GLN A 11 4.34 25.44 -0.61
N GLU A 12 4.49 26.70 -0.20
CA GLU A 12 5.72 27.20 0.44
C GLU A 12 6.04 26.45 1.74
N SER A 13 5.03 26.10 2.53
CA SER A 13 5.18 25.27 3.73
C SER A 13 5.87 23.93 3.42
N LEU A 14 5.43 23.24 2.36
CA LEU A 14 6.00 21.96 1.95
C LEU A 14 7.44 22.10 1.45
N ILE A 15 7.78 23.22 0.80
CA ILE A 15 9.16 23.51 0.39
C ILE A 15 10.05 23.66 1.63
N ASN A 16 9.63 24.45 2.61
CA ASN A 16 10.40 24.69 3.83
C ASN A 16 10.61 23.40 4.64
N ASP A 17 9.55 22.61 4.81
CA ASP A 17 9.62 21.33 5.52
C ASP A 17 10.56 20.34 4.80
N SER A 18 10.44 20.23 3.48
CA SER A 18 11.27 19.31 2.69
C SER A 18 12.74 19.75 2.59
N GLN A 19 13.03 21.06 2.61
CA GLN A 19 14.39 21.57 2.71
C GLN A 19 15.02 21.27 4.07
N THR A 20 14.27 21.45 5.15
CA THR A 20 14.72 21.13 6.51
C THR A 20 15.05 19.64 6.62
N LEU A 21 14.14 18.77 6.16
CA LEU A 21 14.37 17.33 6.11
C LEU A 21 15.58 16.94 5.25
N ALA A 22 15.82 17.62 4.13
CA ALA A 22 16.99 17.38 3.29
C ALA A 22 18.30 17.69 4.02
N GLN A 23 18.32 18.77 4.82
CA GLN A 23 19.46 19.13 5.66
C GLN A 23 19.71 18.08 6.76
N GLU A 24 18.66 17.64 7.45
CA GLU A 24 18.74 16.60 8.48
C GLU A 24 19.29 15.28 7.91
N LEU A 25 18.87 14.92 6.69
CA LEU A 25 19.33 13.73 5.98
C LEU A 25 20.67 13.92 5.26
N GLN A 26 21.28 15.11 5.31
CA GLN A 26 22.52 15.46 4.64
C GLN A 26 22.52 15.17 3.11
N ILE A 27 21.40 15.43 2.45
CA ILE A 27 21.24 15.27 1.00
C ILE A 27 20.76 16.57 0.34
N SER A 28 20.93 16.70 -0.97
CA SER A 28 20.36 17.84 -1.69
C SER A 28 18.82 17.77 -1.69
N TRP A 29 18.17 18.93 -1.63
CA TRP A 29 16.71 19.02 -1.72
C TRP A 29 16.17 18.38 -3.01
N SER A 30 16.85 18.59 -4.15
CA SER A 30 16.51 17.94 -5.42
C SER A 30 16.54 16.41 -5.31
N ARG A 31 17.55 15.84 -4.65
CA ARG A 31 17.67 14.39 -4.43
C ARG A 31 16.54 13.87 -3.54
N LEU A 32 16.20 14.61 -2.48
CA LEU A 32 15.06 14.28 -1.63
C LEU A 32 13.75 14.22 -2.43
N VAL A 33 13.50 15.23 -3.27
CA VAL A 33 12.31 15.28 -4.13
C VAL A 33 12.28 14.10 -5.10
N THR A 34 13.41 13.79 -5.75
CA THR A 34 13.51 12.61 -6.63
C THR A 34 13.19 11.31 -5.88
N LEU A 35 13.75 11.12 -4.68
CA LEU A 35 13.50 9.93 -3.87
C LEU A 35 12.03 9.83 -3.45
N ALA A 36 11.44 10.94 -3.01
CA ALA A 36 10.03 10.99 -2.60
C ALA A 36 9.09 10.64 -3.77
N LEU A 37 9.34 11.18 -4.96
CA LEU A 37 8.55 10.86 -6.16
C LEU A 37 8.71 9.41 -6.58
N GLN A 38 9.94 8.88 -6.60
CA GLN A 38 10.19 7.47 -6.90
C GLN A 38 9.46 6.54 -5.93
N ASP A 39 9.53 6.85 -4.63
CA ASP A 39 8.88 6.06 -3.60
C ASP A 39 7.35 6.14 -3.69
N PHE A 40 6.80 7.34 -3.93
CA PHE A 40 5.37 7.52 -4.14
C PHE A 40 4.85 6.71 -5.35
N ILE A 41 5.53 6.80 -6.50
CA ILE A 41 5.18 6.04 -7.70
C ILE A 41 5.27 4.53 -7.42
N ARG A 42 6.33 4.09 -6.73
CA ARG A 42 6.52 2.68 -6.37
C ARG A 42 5.38 2.20 -5.47
N ARG A 43 5.04 2.93 -4.41
CA ARG A 43 3.94 2.58 -3.50
C ARG A 43 2.60 2.55 -4.23
N TYR A 44 2.34 3.52 -5.10
CA TYR A 44 1.10 3.57 -5.86
C TYR A 44 0.98 2.39 -6.83
N ARG A 45 2.06 2.04 -7.55
CA ARG A 45 2.08 0.90 -8.48
C ARG A 45 2.06 -0.46 -7.79
N LYS A 46 2.69 -0.60 -6.62
CA LYS A 46 2.69 -1.86 -5.85
C LYS A 46 1.35 -2.19 -5.19
N ARG A 47 0.48 -1.20 -4.94
CA ARG A 47 -0.84 -1.43 -4.31
C ARG A 47 -1.72 -2.40 -5.11
N PRO A 48 -1.92 -2.24 -6.43
CA PRO A 48 -2.67 -3.22 -7.21
C PRO A 48 -1.96 -4.57 -7.32
N ASP A 49 -0.63 -4.60 -7.41
CA ASP A 49 0.13 -5.86 -7.50
C ASP A 49 -0.02 -6.72 -6.24
N LEU A 50 0.02 -6.11 -5.04
CA LEU A 50 -0.18 -6.85 -3.79
C LEU A 50 -1.60 -7.44 -3.69
N VAL A 51 -2.62 -6.67 -4.08
CA VAL A 51 -4.01 -7.17 -4.08
C VAL A 51 -4.18 -8.29 -5.10
N ALA A 52 -3.56 -8.16 -6.28
CA ALA A 52 -3.58 -9.20 -7.30
C ALA A 52 -2.85 -10.48 -6.85
N GLU A 53 -1.72 -10.36 -6.16
CA GLU A 53 -0.94 -11.48 -5.63
C GLU A 53 -1.69 -12.18 -4.49
N ILE A 54 -2.35 -11.43 -3.60
CA ILE A 54 -3.24 -11.99 -2.58
C ILE A 54 -4.38 -12.74 -3.25
N ASN A 55 -5.07 -12.13 -4.21
CA ASN A 55 -6.17 -12.80 -4.91
C ASN A 55 -5.70 -14.03 -5.68
N ALA A 56 -4.51 -14.01 -6.27
CA ALA A 56 -3.91 -15.16 -6.94
C ALA A 56 -3.60 -16.31 -5.96
N ALA A 57 -3.13 -16.01 -4.75
CA ALA A 57 -2.93 -17.02 -3.70
C ALA A 57 -4.25 -17.66 -3.23
N TYR A 58 -5.38 -16.97 -3.39
CA TYR A 58 -6.74 -17.47 -3.13
C TYR A 58 -7.48 -17.91 -4.40
N ALA A 59 -6.82 -17.95 -5.57
CA ALA A 59 -7.46 -18.30 -6.84
C ALA A 59 -7.59 -19.81 -7.04
N ASP A 60 -6.84 -20.61 -6.27
CA ASP A 60 -7.05 -22.04 -6.22
C ASP A 60 -8.43 -22.34 -5.60
N GLU A 61 -9.18 -23.26 -6.21
CA GLU A 61 -10.44 -23.72 -5.63
C GLU A 61 -10.15 -24.40 -4.29
N LEU A 62 -10.96 -24.07 -3.29
CA LEU A 62 -10.93 -24.74 -1.99
C LEU A 62 -11.11 -26.23 -2.21
N ASP A 63 -10.24 -27.03 -1.61
CA ASP A 63 -10.39 -28.47 -1.68
C ASP A 63 -11.65 -28.92 -0.92
N GLU A 64 -12.05 -30.19 -1.11
CA GLU A 64 -13.27 -30.71 -0.46
C GLU A 64 -13.20 -30.66 1.07
N ASP A 65 -12.01 -30.78 1.66
CA ASP A 65 -11.82 -30.82 3.10
C ASP A 65 -11.82 -29.40 3.70
N GLU A 66 -11.21 -28.43 3.01
CA GLU A 66 -11.31 -27.00 3.31
C GLU A 66 -12.75 -26.51 3.22
N THR A 67 -13.48 -26.96 2.18
CA THR A 67 -14.90 -26.63 2.02
C THR A 67 -15.73 -27.18 3.17
N ARG A 68 -15.51 -28.44 3.57
CA ARG A 68 -16.21 -29.06 4.72
C ARG A 68 -15.87 -28.35 6.03
N LEU A 69 -14.61 -27.98 6.23
CA LEU A 69 -14.15 -27.26 7.42
C LEU A 69 -14.83 -25.89 7.54
N ILE A 70 -14.86 -25.12 6.45
CA ILE A 70 -15.51 -23.79 6.43
C ILE A 70 -17.02 -23.92 6.68
N GLN A 71 -17.68 -24.92 6.11
CA GLN A 71 -19.12 -25.17 6.38
C GLN A 71 -19.38 -25.52 7.85
N ALA A 72 -18.52 -26.33 8.47
CA ALA A 72 -18.61 -26.64 9.90
C ALA A 72 -18.42 -25.38 10.75
N MET A 73 -17.39 -24.56 10.46
CA MET A 73 -17.14 -23.30 11.16
C MET A 73 -18.31 -22.32 11.05
N ARG A 74 -18.91 -22.16 9.85
CA ARG A 74 -20.08 -21.30 9.64
C ARG A 74 -21.29 -21.79 10.42
N THR A 75 -21.50 -23.10 10.48
CA THR A 75 -22.58 -23.71 11.26
C THR A 75 -22.37 -23.47 12.75
N SER A 76 -21.16 -23.71 13.27
CA SER A 76 -20.83 -23.45 14.68
C SER A 76 -20.95 -21.98 15.05
N HIS A 77 -20.46 -21.07 14.19
CA HIS A 77 -20.59 -19.64 14.40
C HIS A 77 -22.08 -19.24 14.42
N ARG A 78 -22.88 -19.71 13.47
CA ARG A 78 -24.33 -19.43 13.46
C ARG A 78 -25.02 -19.85 14.76
N HIS A 79 -24.74 -21.04 15.27
CA HIS A 79 -25.31 -21.49 16.55
C HIS A 79 -24.84 -20.67 17.75
N LEU A 80 -23.62 -20.12 17.69
CA LEU A 80 -23.06 -19.29 18.76
C LEU A 80 -23.64 -17.87 18.79
N VAL A 81 -24.06 -17.33 17.65
CA VAL A 81 -24.69 -15.99 17.56
C VAL A 81 -26.22 -16.07 17.43
N GLU A 82 -26.80 -17.27 17.33
CA GLU A 82 -28.25 -17.48 17.36
C GLU A 82 -28.80 -17.12 18.75
N GLY A 83 -29.54 -16.01 18.82
CA GLY A 83 -30.13 -15.47 20.06
C GLY A 83 -29.42 -14.24 20.63
N GLU A 84 -28.29 -13.82 20.05
CA GLU A 84 -27.52 -12.62 20.45
C GLU A 84 -27.87 -11.36 19.62
N TRP A 85 -29.04 -11.34 18.97
CA TRP A 85 -29.59 -10.18 18.23
C TRP A 85 -30.99 -9.82 18.70
#